data_AF-A0A7J6UI97-F1
#
_entry.id   AF-A0A7J6UI97-F1
#
_cell.length_a   1.000
_cell.length_b   1.000
_cell.length_c   1.000
_cell.angle_alpha   90.00
_cell.angle_beta   90.00
_cell.angle_gamma   90.00
#
_symmetry.space_group_name_H-M   'P 1'
#
loop_
_entity.id
_entity.type
_entity.pdbx_description
1 polymer ?
#
loop_
_entity_poly.entity_id
_entity_poly.type
_entity_poly.pdbx_seq_one_letter_code
_entity_poly.pdbx_strand_id
1 'polypeptide(L)'
;ASNGASDYGNKFGEPVVNGFCRSYAAVVGGERTEWVKPIMMSGGIGSMDCRHRLKQTPPMPGAAIVKLGGPAYRLGVGGGAASSMVAGENQEHLDFNAVQRGDAQMLQRVDRVIRYLVEMGEGNPVLSIHDQGAGGAGNVLKEIGEPTGLEIDMKHMLSGDP
;
A
#
# COMPACT_ATOMS: atom_id res chain seq x y z
N ALA A 1 -6.52 -15.14 -7.53
CA ALA A 1 -6.59 -13.66 -7.44
C ALA A 1 -7.95 -13.18 -6.91
N SER A 2 -9.07 -13.46 -7.60
CA SER A 2 -10.41 -12.99 -7.18
C SER A 2 -10.77 -13.35 -5.73
N ASN A 3 -10.57 -14.60 -5.30
CA ASN A 3 -10.84 -14.99 -3.90
C ASN A 3 -10.01 -14.20 -2.88
N GLY A 4 -8.76 -13.83 -3.21
CA GLY A 4 -7.91 -13.03 -2.32
C GLY A 4 -8.40 -11.59 -2.22
N ALA A 5 -8.80 -10.98 -3.35
CA ALA A 5 -9.38 -9.64 -3.36
C ALA A 5 -10.72 -9.60 -2.60
N SER A 6 -11.60 -10.58 -2.84
CA SER A 6 -12.87 -10.70 -2.13
C SER A 6 -12.69 -10.97 -0.64
N ASP A 7 -11.78 -11.86 -0.24
CA ASP A 7 -11.47 -12.11 1.18
C ASP A 7 -10.99 -10.85 1.89
N TYR A 8 -10.09 -10.09 1.24
CA TYR A 8 -9.59 -8.83 1.78
C TYR A 8 -10.71 -7.79 1.92
N GLY A 9 -11.47 -7.54 0.84
CA GLY A 9 -12.60 -6.60 0.84
C GLY A 9 -13.67 -6.95 1.88
N ASN A 10 -14.02 -8.23 2.00
CA ASN A 10 -15.00 -8.71 2.98
C ASN A 10 -14.55 -8.50 4.42
N LYS A 11 -13.28 -8.80 4.72
CA LYS A 11 -12.72 -8.63 6.08
C LYS A 11 -12.50 -7.17 6.44
N PHE A 12 -12.14 -6.34 5.46
CA PHE A 12 -12.02 -4.90 5.63
C PHE A 12 -13.40 -4.24 5.80
N GLY A 13 -14.40 -4.72 5.07
CA GLY A 13 -15.77 -4.20 5.09
C GLY A 13 -16.13 -3.30 3.91
N GLU A 14 -15.44 -3.44 2.78
CA GLU A 14 -15.72 -2.68 1.55
C GLU A 14 -16.42 -3.56 0.50
N PRO A 15 -17.62 -3.16 0.03
CA PRO A 15 -18.35 -3.94 -0.97
C PRO A 15 -17.72 -3.80 -2.37
N VAL A 16 -17.53 -4.93 -3.05
CA VAL A 16 -17.16 -4.95 -4.47
C VAL A 16 -18.42 -4.75 -5.32
N VAL A 17 -18.60 -3.56 -5.88
CA VAL A 17 -19.83 -3.17 -6.60
C VAL A 17 -19.71 -3.24 -8.12
N ASN A 18 -18.50 -3.28 -8.67
CA ASN A 18 -18.25 -3.37 -10.11
C ASN A 18 -16.91 -4.06 -10.40
N GLY A 19 -16.76 -4.61 -11.61
CA GLY A 19 -15.53 -5.22 -12.08
C GLY A 19 -15.68 -5.79 -13.49
N PHE A 20 -14.57 -6.23 -14.07
CA PHE A 20 -14.56 -6.96 -15.34
C PHE A 20 -13.62 -8.15 -15.27
N CYS A 21 -13.89 -9.17 -16.08
CA CYS A 21 -13.00 -10.29 -16.31
C CYS A 21 -12.83 -10.46 -17.81
N ARG A 22 -11.59 -10.66 -18.26
CA ARG A 22 -11.29 -10.88 -19.68
C ARG A 22 -10.19 -11.94 -19.81
N SER A 23 -10.43 -12.90 -20.69
CA SER A 23 -9.43 -13.86 -21.17
C SER A 23 -9.08 -13.53 -22.62
N TYR A 24 -7.79 -13.63 -22.97
CA TYR A 24 -7.34 -13.44 -24.35
C TYR A 24 -6.09 -14.28 -24.60
N ALA A 25 -6.14 -15.08 -25.67
CA ALA A 25 -5.01 -15.80 -26.23
C ALA A 25 -5.30 -16.04 -27.72
N ALA A 26 -4.46 -15.53 -28.61
CA ALA A 26 -4.62 -15.70 -30.05
C ALA A 26 -3.26 -15.60 -30.78
N VAL A 27 -3.20 -16.12 -32.01
CA VAL A 27 -2.09 -15.86 -32.93
C VAL A 27 -2.50 -14.72 -33.85
N VAL A 28 -1.77 -13.60 -33.79
CA VAL A 28 -2.03 -12.39 -34.58
C VAL A 28 -0.73 -12.04 -35.32
N GLY A 29 -0.79 -11.93 -36.64
CA GLY A 29 0.40 -11.61 -37.44
C GLY A 29 1.51 -12.68 -37.40
N GLY A 30 1.17 -13.94 -37.07
CA GLY A 30 2.14 -15.03 -36.89
C GLY A 30 2.74 -15.12 -35.50
N GLU A 31 2.42 -14.20 -34.58
CA GLU A 31 2.90 -14.21 -33.20
C GLU A 31 1.79 -14.54 -32.20
N ARG A 32 2.13 -15.27 -31.14
CA ARG A 32 1.19 -15.58 -30.04
C ARG A 32 1.08 -14.37 -29.13
N THR A 33 -0.11 -13.81 -29.00
CA THR A 33 -0.44 -12.74 -28.05
C THR A 33 -1.41 -13.28 -26.99
N GLU A 34 -0.99 -13.23 -25.71
CA GLU A 34 -1.80 -13.63 -24.57
C GLU A 34 -1.35 -12.93 -23.28
N TRP A 35 -2.16 -12.95 -22.23
CA TRP A 35 -1.77 -12.44 -20.91
C TRP A 35 -1.17 -13.55 -20.03
N VAL A 36 0.12 -13.84 -20.22
CA VAL A 36 0.89 -14.74 -19.33
C VAL A 36 1.09 -14.09 -17.95
N LYS A 37 1.47 -12.79 -17.93
CA LYS A 37 1.45 -11.95 -16.73
C LYS A 37 0.04 -11.34 -16.63
N PRO A 38 -0.80 -11.78 -15.67
CA PRO A 38 -2.19 -11.35 -15.61
C PRO A 38 -2.30 -9.87 -15.23
N ILE A 39 -3.39 -9.25 -15.67
CA ILE A 39 -3.79 -7.91 -15.19
C ILE A 39 -4.65 -8.10 -13.96
N MET A 40 -4.18 -7.57 -12.83
CA MET A 40 -4.97 -7.44 -11.60
C MET A 40 -5.14 -5.95 -11.31
N MET A 41 -6.40 -5.53 -11.19
CA MET A 41 -6.76 -4.13 -10.95
C MET A 41 -7.70 -4.05 -9.75
N SER A 42 -7.46 -3.07 -8.89
CA SER A 42 -8.36 -2.67 -7.81
C SER A 42 -8.51 -1.15 -7.82
N GLY A 43 -9.70 -0.67 -7.53
CA GLY A 43 -10.01 0.74 -7.36
C GLY A 43 -11.25 0.89 -6.51
N GLY A 44 -11.42 2.04 -5.89
CA GLY A 44 -12.51 2.33 -4.98
C GLY A 44 -12.92 3.79 -5.06
N ILE A 45 -14.04 4.09 -4.42
CA ILE A 45 -14.53 5.45 -4.23
C ILE A 45 -14.66 5.71 -2.73
N GLY A 46 -14.26 6.90 -2.30
CA GLY A 46 -14.34 7.33 -0.91
C GLY A 46 -14.87 8.74 -0.80
N SER A 47 -15.22 9.15 0.41
CA SER A 47 -15.60 10.51 0.75
C SER A 47 -14.59 11.11 1.71
N MET A 48 -14.38 12.42 1.61
CA MET A 48 -13.48 13.18 2.48
C MET A 48 -14.17 14.47 2.93
N ASP A 49 -13.94 14.85 4.18
CA ASP A 49 -14.30 16.17 4.67
C ASP A 49 -13.43 17.24 4.02
N CYS A 50 -14.05 18.28 3.45
CA CYS A 50 -13.34 19.31 2.70
C CYS A 50 -12.31 20.09 3.54
N ARG A 51 -12.45 20.09 4.87
CA ARG A 51 -11.51 20.69 5.83
C ARG A 51 -10.15 19.99 5.81
N HIS A 52 -10.14 18.68 5.60
CA HIS A 52 -8.93 17.85 5.61
C HIS A 52 -8.30 17.65 4.23
N ARG A 53 -8.73 18.42 3.22
CA ARG A 53 -8.29 18.22 1.82
C ARG A 53 -6.83 18.59 1.58
N LEU A 54 -6.27 19.47 2.39
CA LEU A 54 -4.90 19.96 2.25
C LEU A 54 -4.03 19.36 3.36
N LYS A 55 -2.87 18.84 2.96
CA LYS A 55 -1.82 18.44 3.90
C LYS A 55 -1.05 19.67 4.34
N GLN A 56 -0.53 19.64 5.57
CA GLN A 56 0.42 20.64 6.01
C GLN A 56 1.77 20.41 5.33
N THR A 57 2.22 21.40 4.56
CA THR A 57 3.51 21.40 3.88
C THR A 57 4.13 22.81 3.96
N PRO A 58 5.45 22.94 4.19
CA PRO A 58 6.42 21.87 4.44
C PRO A 58 6.20 21.17 5.80
N PRO A 59 6.78 19.98 6.03
CA PRO A 59 6.69 19.28 7.30
C PRO A 59 7.13 20.17 8.46
N MET A 60 6.33 20.21 9.53
CA MET A 60 6.61 21.04 10.71
C MET A 60 7.83 20.50 11.48
N PRO A 61 8.88 21.30 11.71
CA PRO A 61 10.00 20.89 12.54
C PRO A 61 9.55 20.51 13.95
N GLY A 62 10.07 19.39 14.48
CA GLY A 62 9.72 18.88 15.81
C GLY A 62 8.39 18.11 15.88
N ALA A 63 7.67 17.97 14.77
CA ALA A 63 6.49 17.10 14.73
C ALA A 63 6.88 15.62 14.87
N ALA A 64 6.04 14.86 15.58
CA ALA A 64 6.24 13.42 15.73
C ALA A 64 5.86 12.69 14.44
N ILE A 65 6.65 11.67 14.08
CA ILE A 65 6.34 10.73 12.99
C ILE A 65 5.80 9.46 13.62
N VAL A 66 4.59 9.07 13.22
CA VAL A 66 3.91 7.89 13.77
C VAL A 66 3.59 6.92 12.64
N LYS A 67 4.00 5.66 12.81
CA LYS A 67 3.55 4.56 11.95
C LYS A 67 2.24 4.00 12.50
N LEU A 68 1.18 4.04 11.70
CA LEU A 68 -0.08 3.36 11.99
C LEU A 68 -0.10 2.00 11.29
N GLY A 69 -0.51 0.95 12.01
CA GLY A 69 -0.72 -0.39 11.46
C GLY A 69 0.16 -1.47 12.09
N GLY A 70 0.29 -2.60 11.38
CA GLY A 70 0.96 -3.80 11.87
C GLY A 70 2.48 -3.67 11.96
N PRO A 71 3.15 -4.66 12.58
CA PRO A 71 4.62 -4.70 12.62
C PRO A 71 5.21 -4.91 11.22
N ALA A 72 6.47 -4.53 11.04
CA ALA A 72 7.21 -4.73 9.79
C ALA A 72 7.75 -6.17 9.72
N TYR A 73 7.63 -6.80 8.56
CA TYR A 73 8.18 -8.12 8.26
C TYR A 73 9.08 -8.02 7.03
N ARG A 74 10.02 -8.95 6.88
CA ARG A 74 10.84 -9.09 5.67
C ARG A 74 10.02 -9.68 4.51
N LEU A 75 9.13 -8.86 3.98
CA LEU A 75 8.23 -9.18 2.89
C LEU A 75 8.44 -8.20 1.73
N GLY A 76 8.34 -8.67 0.49
CA GLY A 76 8.35 -7.79 -0.67
C GLY A 76 9.67 -7.04 -0.89
N VAL A 77 10.79 -7.51 -0.32
CA VAL A 77 12.07 -6.79 -0.40
C VAL A 77 12.53 -6.75 -1.86
N GLY A 78 12.75 -5.55 -2.39
CA GLY A 78 13.11 -5.38 -3.80
C GLY A 78 11.93 -5.53 -4.78
N GLY A 79 10.69 -5.65 -4.29
CA GLY A 79 9.51 -5.85 -5.14
C GLY A 79 9.31 -4.79 -6.23
N GLY A 80 9.65 -3.52 -5.94
CA GLY A 80 9.59 -2.44 -6.93
C GLY A 80 10.61 -2.56 -8.07
N ALA A 81 11.77 -3.16 -7.81
CA ALA A 81 12.74 -3.47 -8.86
C ALA A 81 12.34 -4.75 -9.62
N ALA A 82 11.84 -5.77 -8.91
CA ALA A 82 11.39 -7.03 -9.50
C ALA A 82 10.16 -6.85 -10.42
N SER A 83 9.24 -5.92 -10.11
CA SER A 83 8.06 -5.66 -10.94
C SER A 83 8.38 -5.12 -12.34
N SER A 84 9.59 -4.57 -12.52
CA SER A 84 10.08 -3.96 -13.76
C SER A 84 10.72 -4.97 -14.73
N MET A 85 10.80 -6.25 -14.36
CA MET A 85 11.38 -7.32 -15.18
C MET A 85 10.30 -8.12 -15.95
N VAL A 86 10.71 -8.75 -17.06
CA VAL A 86 9.86 -9.67 -17.85
C VAL A 86 9.68 -10.99 -17.07
N ALA A 87 8.45 -11.49 -17.00
CA ALA A 87 8.15 -12.74 -16.29
C ALA A 87 8.76 -13.95 -17.03
N GLY A 88 9.45 -14.84 -16.29
CA GLY A 88 9.94 -16.12 -16.81
C GLY A 88 11.46 -16.33 -16.74
N GLU A 89 12.26 -15.28 -16.51
CA GLU A 89 13.73 -15.37 -16.39
C GLU A 89 14.24 -15.16 -14.94
N ASN A 90 13.35 -15.18 -13.95
CA ASN A 90 13.71 -14.85 -12.57
C ASN A 90 14.47 -16.00 -11.89
N GLN A 91 15.50 -15.65 -11.10
CA GLN A 91 16.10 -16.56 -10.13
C GLN A 91 15.10 -16.85 -9.00
N GLU A 92 15.07 -18.08 -8.48
CA GLU A 92 14.10 -18.53 -7.45
C GLU A 92 13.98 -17.60 -6.23
N HIS A 93 15.07 -16.96 -5.82
CA HIS A 93 15.06 -15.98 -4.71
C HIS A 93 14.22 -14.73 -5.00
N LEU A 94 14.10 -14.30 -6.26
CA LEU A 94 13.24 -13.18 -6.65
C LEU A 94 11.75 -13.55 -6.55
N ASP A 95 11.40 -14.82 -6.76
CA ASP A 95 10.02 -15.29 -6.69
C ASP A 95 9.50 -15.34 -5.25
N PHE A 96 10.34 -15.69 -4.26
CA PHE A 96 9.96 -15.57 -2.85
C PHE A 96 9.66 -14.14 -2.43
N ASN A 97 10.43 -13.18 -2.94
CA ASN A 97 10.19 -11.75 -2.67
C ASN A 97 8.95 -11.21 -3.38
N ALA A 98 8.42 -11.90 -4.39
CA ALA A 98 7.19 -11.52 -5.07
C ALA A 98 5.92 -11.93 -4.28
N VAL A 99 6.04 -12.80 -3.28
CA VAL A 99 4.91 -13.24 -2.46
C VAL A 99 4.52 -12.13 -1.47
N GLN A 100 3.26 -11.70 -1.57
CA GLN A 100 2.69 -10.65 -0.72
C GLN A 100 1.81 -11.23 0.38
N ARG A 101 1.67 -10.49 1.48
CA ARG A 101 0.80 -10.82 2.61
C ARG A 101 -0.15 -9.66 2.89
N GLY A 102 -1.44 -9.95 2.94
CA GLY A 102 -2.47 -9.00 3.35
C GLY A 102 -3.01 -9.31 4.74
N ASP A 103 -3.22 -8.27 5.56
CA ASP A 103 -3.99 -8.33 6.80
C ASP A 103 -5.09 -7.27 6.79
N ALA A 104 -6.25 -7.66 6.26
CA ALA A 104 -7.41 -6.79 6.13
C ALA A 104 -7.98 -6.33 7.48
N GLN A 105 -7.86 -7.15 8.53
CA GLN A 105 -8.37 -6.81 9.85
C GLN A 105 -7.49 -5.74 10.51
N MET A 106 -6.17 -5.82 10.34
CA MET A 106 -5.27 -4.75 10.78
C MET A 106 -5.58 -3.44 10.08
N LEU A 107 -5.78 -3.46 8.75
CA LEU A 107 -6.13 -2.25 8.01
C LEU A 107 -7.50 -1.69 8.44
N GLN A 108 -8.48 -2.54 8.73
CA GLN A 108 -9.78 -2.12 9.25
C GLN A 108 -9.65 -1.40 10.60
N ARG A 109 -8.77 -1.86 11.49
CA ARG A 109 -8.49 -1.17 12.76
C ARG A 109 -7.85 0.20 12.53
N VAL A 110 -6.92 0.29 11.58
CA VAL A 110 -6.29 1.57 11.20
C VAL A 110 -7.33 2.53 10.61
N ASP A 111 -8.22 2.05 9.74
CA ASP A 111 -9.31 2.85 9.16
C ASP A 111 -10.20 3.47 10.24
N ARG A 112 -10.56 2.70 11.28
CA ARG A 112 -11.34 3.22 12.41
C ARG A 112 -10.62 4.31 13.18
N VAL A 113 -9.30 4.22 13.33
CA VAL A 113 -8.49 5.29 13.95
C VAL A 113 -8.48 6.54 13.06
N ILE A 114 -8.26 6.39 11.76
CA ILE A 114 -8.28 7.50 10.80
C ILE A 114 -9.65 8.18 10.78
N ARG A 115 -10.73 7.38 10.77
CA ARG A 115 -12.10 7.88 10.83
C ARG A 115 -12.35 8.69 12.10
N TYR A 116 -11.93 8.19 13.27
CA TYR A 116 -12.02 8.94 14.51
C TYR A 116 -11.28 10.28 14.42
N LEU A 117 -10.05 10.30 13.89
CA LEU A 117 -9.26 11.52 13.72
C LEU A 117 -9.97 12.53 12.80
N VAL A 118 -10.60 12.06 11.72
CA VAL A 118 -11.40 12.91 10.83
C VAL A 118 -12.64 13.47 11.54
N GLU A 119 -13.34 12.64 12.33
CA GLU A 119 -14.53 13.02 13.10
C GLU A 119 -14.23 14.06 14.19
N MET A 120 -12.97 14.22 14.62
CA MET A 120 -12.54 15.32 15.52
C MET A 120 -12.65 16.72 14.89
N GLY A 121 -12.82 16.83 13.56
CA GLY A 121 -12.93 18.12 12.87
C GLY A 121 -11.67 18.96 13.07
N GLU A 122 -11.82 20.21 13.54
CA GLU A 122 -10.70 21.12 13.81
C GLU A 122 -9.72 20.60 14.89
N GLY A 123 -10.13 19.62 15.69
CA GLY A 123 -9.27 18.98 16.69
C GLY A 123 -8.34 17.90 16.12
N ASN A 124 -8.41 17.59 14.83
CA ASN A 124 -7.59 16.56 14.20
C ASN A 124 -6.10 16.91 14.27
N PRO A 125 -5.25 16.13 14.97
CA PRO A 125 -3.83 16.43 15.12
C PRO A 125 -2.98 16.04 13.91
N VAL A 126 -3.55 15.37 12.90
CA VAL A 126 -2.81 14.87 11.73
C VAL A 126 -2.40 16.02 10.83
N LEU A 127 -1.10 16.31 10.77
CA LEU A 127 -0.53 17.31 9.86
C LEU A 127 -0.42 16.78 8.42
N SER A 128 -0.05 15.51 8.28
CA SER A 128 0.03 14.79 7.01
C SER A 128 -0.06 13.28 7.23
N ILE A 129 -0.60 12.56 6.25
CA ILE A 129 -0.68 11.10 6.24
C ILE A 129 -0.37 10.57 4.83
N HIS A 130 0.43 9.51 4.75
CA HIS A 130 0.85 8.86 3.51
C HIS A 130 0.77 7.34 3.68
N ASP A 131 0.44 6.64 2.60
CA ASP A 131 0.48 5.20 2.56
C ASP A 131 1.93 4.69 2.42
N GLN A 132 2.16 3.45 2.89
CA GLN A 132 3.45 2.78 2.74
C GLN A 132 3.34 1.67 1.69
N GLY A 133 3.68 1.99 0.45
CA GLY A 133 3.68 1.05 -0.68
C GLY A 133 5.07 0.55 -1.07
N ALA A 134 5.38 0.64 -2.37
CA ALA A 134 6.67 0.22 -2.92
C ALA A 134 7.85 0.96 -2.28
N GLY A 135 8.94 0.24 -2.00
CA GLY A 135 10.09 0.78 -1.26
C GLY A 135 9.88 0.90 0.25
N GLY A 136 8.66 0.67 0.74
CA GLY A 136 8.33 0.62 2.16
C GLY A 136 8.68 1.90 2.91
N ALA A 137 9.10 1.75 4.17
CA ALA A 137 9.52 2.86 5.03
C ALA A 137 10.62 3.73 4.39
N GLY A 138 11.53 3.11 3.62
CA GLY A 138 12.63 3.82 2.95
C GLY A 138 12.18 4.78 1.86
N ASN A 139 10.96 4.61 1.33
CA ASN A 139 10.35 5.56 0.40
C ASN A 139 9.47 6.59 1.13
N VAL A 140 8.46 6.12 1.87
CA VAL A 140 7.46 7.01 2.48
C VAL A 140 8.04 7.98 3.51
N LEU A 141 9.08 7.57 4.26
CA LEU A 141 9.72 8.48 5.22
C LEU A 141 10.43 9.63 4.50
N LYS A 142 11.05 9.38 3.34
CA LYS A 142 11.65 10.48 2.55
C LYS A 142 10.58 11.43 2.06
N GLU A 143 9.47 10.92 1.55
CA GLU A 143 8.34 11.74 1.08
C GLU A 143 7.72 12.59 2.18
N ILE A 144 7.52 12.02 3.38
CA ILE A 144 6.98 12.74 4.54
C ILE A 144 7.98 13.79 5.05
N GLY A 145 9.27 13.53 4.92
CA GLY A 145 10.32 14.38 5.46
C GLY A 145 10.73 15.56 4.58
N GLU A 146 10.53 15.46 3.28
CA GLU A 146 11.02 16.45 2.32
C GLU A 146 10.25 17.78 2.45
N PRO A 147 10.91 18.95 2.42
CA PRO A 147 12.36 19.18 2.38
C PRO A 147 13.00 19.35 3.77
N THR A 148 12.22 19.25 4.85
CA THR A 148 12.65 19.55 6.22
C THR A 148 13.68 18.55 6.77
N GLY A 149 13.65 17.30 6.29
CA GLY A 149 14.45 16.19 6.82
C GLY A 149 13.80 15.54 8.05
N LEU A 150 14.34 14.39 8.47
CA LEU A 150 13.82 13.58 9.58
C LEU A 150 14.93 12.94 10.40
N GLU A 151 14.67 12.76 11.69
CA GLU A 151 15.42 11.87 12.57
C GLU A 151 14.55 10.65 12.91
N ILE A 152 15.05 9.45 12.65
CA ILE A 152 14.32 8.19 12.84
C ILE A 152 15.15 7.27 13.72
N ASP A 153 14.63 6.96 14.90
CA ASP A 153 15.16 5.88 15.73
C ASP A 153 14.53 4.54 15.33
N MET A 154 15.32 3.74 14.61
CA MET A 154 14.91 2.42 14.12
C MET A 154 14.52 1.45 15.25
N LYS A 155 14.98 1.66 16.49
CA LYS A 155 14.63 0.80 17.64
C LYS A 155 13.15 0.86 18.00
N HIS A 156 12.48 1.96 17.66
CA HIS A 156 11.04 2.12 17.88
C HIS A 156 10.19 1.54 16.75
N MET A 157 10.79 1.03 15.67
CA MET A 157 10.06 0.32 14.63
C MET A 157 9.72 -1.10 15.09
N LEU A 158 8.42 -1.39 15.22
CA LEU A 158 7.94 -2.72 15.56
C LEU A 158 8.33 -3.73 14.46
N SER A 159 9.23 -4.66 14.79
CA SER A 159 9.52 -5.84 13.98
C SER A 159 8.54 -6.96 14.32
N GLY A 160 8.05 -7.64 13.29
CA GLY A 160 7.22 -8.84 13.39
C GLY A 160 8.00 -10.11 13.07
N ASP A 161 9.21 -9.98 12.53
CA ASP A 161 10.11 -11.11 12.33
C ASP A 161 10.73 -11.57 13.67
N PRO A 162 10.98 -12.88 13.86
CA PRO A 162 11.63 -13.45 15.05
C PRO A 162 13.04 -12.91 15.31
#